data_AF-A0A7D7WG92-F1
#
_entry.id   AF-A0A7D7WG92-F1
#
_cell.length_a   1.000
_cell.length_b   1.000
_cell.length_c   1.000
_cell.angle_alpha   90.00
_cell.angle_beta   90.00
_cell.angle_gamma   90.00
#
_symmetry.space_group_name_H-M   'P 1'
#
loop_
_entity.id
_entity.type
_entity.pdbx_description
1 polymer ?
#
loop_
_entity_poly.entity_id
_entity_poly.type
_entity_poly.pdbx_seq_one_letter_code
_entity_poly.pdbx_strand_id
1 'polypeptide(L)'
;MTTPLPQRPPQHHPFETRPLTEPVDPRAVNEFWRVVKAQNPSSGAQVAFTVVIAAIFALVFLPTVGMILIGTATSIASGEAGFGALFSLPALILLVIAGVGIPLFVVSRRRTRESTYRIARFAEANGMTFRPFVSDPPLPGMIFHLGHSRMASQLVRGQEPRFVEFGNYRYTTGSGKNKTTHNWGYVAVKLDVPLPNIVLDALGNNALGSNLPATFSKDQRLSLEGDFDRYFTLYCPQGYEADALYLFTPDIMARFIDHAAQLDVEIVDDWMFLYMRRPASTTDARTWAWLFGTVGALMTKFDQWARWRDDRLRLAQGAGAHPSAPPPAAPHAGAPVAPPLPFAPPLGMLTPPPPGVAPQGRRLRKGFSWVTLVIILVVFGITLVPQLIGFLSFFLTR
;
A
#
# COMPACT_ATOMS: atom_id res chain seq x y z
N MET A 1 47.90 -8.29 -12.34
CA MET A 1 47.07 -9.51 -12.40
C MET A 1 45.90 -9.30 -11.45
N THR A 2 44.72 -8.95 -11.99
CA THR A 2 43.49 -8.79 -11.21
C THR A 2 42.77 -10.13 -11.16
N THR A 3 42.74 -10.74 -9.97
CA THR A 3 42.03 -11.99 -9.71
C THR A 3 40.53 -11.81 -10.00
N PRO A 4 39.92 -12.61 -10.89
CA PRO A 4 38.48 -12.53 -11.11
C PRO A 4 37.75 -13.00 -9.84
N LEU A 5 36.79 -12.20 -9.38
CA LEU A 5 35.91 -12.55 -8.26
C LEU A 5 35.20 -13.88 -8.56
N PRO A 6 35.06 -14.78 -7.56
CA PRO A 6 34.38 -16.05 -7.76
C PRO A 6 32.93 -15.80 -8.19
N GLN A 7 32.57 -16.25 -9.38
CA GLN A 7 31.18 -16.27 -9.85
C GLN A 7 30.40 -17.19 -8.93
N ARG A 8 29.44 -16.62 -8.19
CA ARG A 8 28.52 -17.38 -7.33
C ARG A 8 27.76 -18.36 -8.23
N PRO A 9 27.61 -19.64 -7.84
CA PRO A 9 26.90 -20.61 -8.67
C PRO A 9 25.47 -20.11 -8.98
N PRO A 10 24.95 -20.37 -10.19
CA PRO A 10 23.61 -19.94 -10.57
C PRO A 10 22.60 -20.53 -9.58
N GLN A 11 21.88 -19.67 -8.87
CA GLN A 11 20.74 -20.09 -8.06
C GLN A 11 19.60 -20.44 -9.03
N HIS A 12 19.29 -21.72 -9.16
CA HIS A 12 18.15 -22.18 -9.96
C HIS A 12 16.86 -21.82 -9.22
N HIS A 13 16.20 -20.77 -9.69
CA HIS A 13 14.84 -20.43 -9.29
C HIS A 13 13.84 -21.21 -10.15
N PRO A 14 12.65 -21.58 -9.63
CA PRO A 14 11.62 -22.25 -10.43
C PRO A 14 10.94 -21.32 -11.44
N PHE A 15 11.44 -20.09 -11.59
CA PHE A 15 10.92 -19.03 -12.44
C PHE A 15 12.08 -18.31 -13.13
N GLU A 16 11.79 -17.68 -14.27
CA GLU A 16 12.77 -17.04 -15.13
C GLU A 16 13.24 -15.71 -14.52
N THR A 17 14.52 -15.61 -14.18
CA THR A 17 15.11 -14.43 -13.52
C THR A 17 16.03 -13.61 -14.42
N ARG A 18 16.46 -14.14 -15.58
CA ARG A 18 17.38 -13.44 -16.49
C ARG A 18 16.94 -12.02 -16.85
N PRO A 19 15.64 -11.74 -17.13
CA PRO A 19 15.20 -10.38 -17.44
C PRO A 19 15.48 -9.34 -16.35
N LEU A 20 15.65 -9.77 -15.10
CA LEU A 20 15.92 -8.87 -13.98
C LEU A 20 17.36 -8.36 -13.97
N THR A 21 18.32 -9.15 -14.48
CA THR A 21 19.76 -8.90 -14.32
C THR A 21 20.54 -8.80 -15.64
N GLU A 22 20.00 -9.32 -16.75
CA GLU A 22 20.70 -9.31 -18.04
C GLU A 22 20.98 -7.88 -18.56
N PRO A 23 22.02 -7.66 -19.36
CA PRO A 23 22.26 -6.36 -19.98
C PRO A 23 21.03 -5.91 -20.81
N VAL A 24 20.63 -4.65 -20.66
CA VAL A 24 19.45 -4.10 -21.34
C VAL A 24 19.89 -3.13 -22.45
N ASP A 25 19.32 -3.29 -23.64
CA ASP A 25 19.50 -2.33 -24.74
C ASP A 25 18.73 -1.02 -24.43
N PRO A 26 19.42 0.15 -24.37
CA PRO A 26 18.77 1.45 -24.18
C PRO A 26 17.69 1.78 -25.21
N ARG A 27 17.79 1.25 -26.44
CA ARG A 27 16.77 1.47 -27.50
C ARG A 27 15.46 0.78 -27.15
N ALA A 28 15.51 -0.46 -26.69
CA ALA A 28 14.34 -1.22 -26.25
C ALA A 28 13.63 -0.54 -25.06
N VAL A 29 14.39 0.00 -24.10
CA VAL A 29 13.81 0.79 -22.99
C VAL A 29 13.09 2.02 -23.52
N ASN A 30 13.67 2.73 -24.49
CA ASN A 30 13.04 3.92 -25.06
C ASN A 30 11.76 3.60 -25.83
N GLU A 31 11.74 2.50 -26.59
CA GLU A 31 10.56 2.01 -27.29
C GLU A 31 9.44 1.63 -26.33
N PHE A 32 9.76 0.83 -25.30
CA PHE A 32 8.81 0.48 -24.24
C PHE A 32 8.16 1.72 -23.62
N TRP A 33 8.96 2.73 -23.25
CA TRP A 33 8.43 3.95 -22.67
C TRP A 33 7.64 4.82 -23.66
N ARG A 34 7.91 4.71 -24.97
CA ARG A 34 7.09 5.35 -26.01
C ARG A 34 5.69 4.75 -26.03
N VAL A 35 5.59 3.42 -25.97
CA VAL A 35 4.30 2.69 -25.88
C VAL A 35 3.56 3.04 -24.59
N VAL A 36 4.25 2.99 -23.44
CA VAL A 36 3.65 3.35 -22.13
C VAL A 36 3.11 4.78 -22.14
N LYS A 37 3.84 5.73 -22.73
CA LYS A 37 3.40 7.14 -22.84
C LYS A 37 2.22 7.29 -23.79
N ALA A 38 2.20 6.56 -24.91
CA ALA A 38 1.09 6.60 -25.86
C ALA A 38 -0.22 6.08 -25.24
N GLN A 39 -0.14 5.06 -24.39
CA GLN A 39 -1.30 4.50 -23.67
C GLN A 39 -1.76 5.38 -22.50
N ASN A 40 -0.90 6.28 -22.01
CA ASN A 40 -1.18 7.14 -20.86
C ASN A 40 -0.81 8.60 -21.17
N PRO A 41 -1.57 9.27 -22.05
CA PRO A 41 -1.25 10.63 -22.45
C PRO A 41 -1.33 11.57 -21.24
N SER A 42 -0.28 12.37 -21.04
CA SER A 42 -0.29 13.45 -20.05
C SER A 42 -1.37 14.46 -20.40
N SER A 43 -2.09 14.97 -19.40
CA SER A 43 -3.10 16.00 -19.65
C SER A 43 -2.45 17.28 -20.20
N GLY A 44 -3.17 18.02 -21.05
CA GLY A 44 -2.67 19.29 -21.61
C GLY A 44 -2.22 20.27 -20.52
N ALA A 45 -2.90 20.28 -19.37
CA ALA A 45 -2.53 21.07 -18.20
C ALA A 45 -1.18 20.67 -17.59
N GLN A 46 -0.84 19.36 -17.53
CA GLN A 46 0.47 18.90 -17.05
C GLN A 46 1.60 19.31 -18.00
N VAL A 47 1.35 19.23 -19.31
CA VAL A 47 2.31 19.65 -20.33
C VAL A 47 2.54 21.16 -20.23
N ALA A 48 1.46 21.95 -20.21
CA ALA A 48 1.53 23.41 -20.06
C ALA A 48 2.25 23.82 -18.76
N PHE A 49 1.91 23.19 -17.62
CA PHE A 49 2.58 23.45 -16.34
C PHE A 49 4.08 23.17 -16.40
N THR A 50 4.49 22.05 -17.01
CA THR A 50 5.90 21.69 -17.16
C THR A 50 6.63 22.68 -18.08
N VAL A 51 6.02 23.08 -19.19
CA VAL A 51 6.58 24.06 -20.13
C VAL A 51 6.72 25.44 -19.47
N VAL A 52 5.69 25.89 -18.74
CA VAL A 52 5.72 27.17 -18.00
C VAL A 52 6.83 27.17 -16.96
N ILE A 53 6.97 26.10 -16.17
CA ILE A 53 8.06 25.99 -15.19
C ILE A 53 9.42 26.00 -15.89
N ALA A 54 9.59 25.25 -16.98
CA ALA A 54 10.84 25.21 -17.73
C ALA A 54 11.18 26.59 -18.34
N ALA A 55 10.18 27.31 -18.85
CA ALA A 55 10.34 28.65 -19.40
C ALA A 55 10.70 29.67 -18.33
N ILE A 56 10.01 29.67 -17.18
CA ILE A 56 10.33 30.54 -16.03
C ILE A 56 11.74 30.22 -15.52
N PHE A 57 12.08 28.94 -15.39
CA PHE A 57 13.42 28.52 -15.00
C PHE A 57 14.47 29.04 -15.98
N ALA A 58 14.29 28.86 -17.30
CA ALA A 58 15.23 29.37 -18.31
C ALA A 58 15.34 30.91 -18.27
N LEU A 59 14.21 31.61 -18.12
CA LEU A 59 14.14 33.07 -18.08
C LEU A 59 14.86 33.66 -16.87
N VAL A 60 14.82 33.00 -15.71
CA VAL A 60 15.48 33.46 -14.49
C VAL A 60 16.93 32.95 -14.44
N PHE A 61 17.15 31.68 -14.74
CA PHE A 61 18.44 31.02 -14.56
C PHE A 61 19.49 31.49 -15.59
N LEU A 62 19.14 31.60 -16.89
CA LEU A 62 20.11 31.95 -17.93
C LEU A 62 20.71 33.37 -17.73
N PRO A 63 19.92 34.43 -17.46
CA PRO A 63 20.48 35.76 -17.19
C PRO A 63 21.29 35.82 -15.90
N THR A 64 20.86 35.11 -14.85
CA THR A 64 21.62 35.03 -13.60
C THR A 64 23.00 34.40 -13.85
N VAL A 65 23.07 33.30 -14.59
CA VAL A 65 24.36 32.68 -14.96
C VAL A 65 25.21 33.63 -15.80
N GLY A 66 24.62 34.32 -16.79
CA GLY A 66 25.33 35.32 -17.60
C GLY A 66 25.92 36.46 -16.77
N MET A 67 25.15 37.03 -15.84
CA MET A 67 25.61 38.10 -14.95
C MET A 67 26.73 37.64 -14.01
N ILE A 68 26.70 36.41 -13.50
CA ILE A 68 27.81 35.85 -12.70
C ILE A 68 29.08 35.76 -13.55
N LEU A 69 28.99 35.20 -14.76
CA LEU A 69 30.15 35.00 -15.63
C LEU A 69 30.80 36.33 -16.02
N ILE A 70 29.98 37.35 -16.29
CA ILE A 70 30.47 38.71 -16.56
C ILE A 70 31.11 39.29 -15.29
N GLY A 71 30.42 39.22 -14.14
CA GLY A 71 30.91 39.78 -12.88
C GLY A 71 32.19 39.11 -12.35
N THR A 72 32.36 37.81 -12.53
CA THR A 72 33.60 37.10 -12.19
C THR A 72 34.72 37.46 -13.16
N ALA A 73 34.45 37.53 -14.46
CA ALA A 73 35.44 37.95 -15.45
C ALA A 73 35.92 39.38 -15.21
N THR A 74 35.02 40.32 -14.89
CA THR A 74 35.40 41.70 -14.57
C THR A 74 36.19 41.79 -13.28
N SER A 75 35.83 41.02 -12.24
CA SER A 75 36.56 41.03 -10.96
C SER A 75 37.98 40.45 -11.09
N ILE A 76 38.14 39.40 -11.91
CA ILE A 76 39.48 38.85 -12.23
C ILE A 76 40.31 39.88 -13.00
N ALA A 77 39.70 40.62 -13.93
CA ALA A 77 40.41 41.60 -14.75
C ALA A 77 40.76 42.89 -13.99
N SER A 78 39.91 43.35 -13.07
CA SER A 78 40.13 44.62 -12.34
C SER A 78 40.91 44.45 -11.04
N GLY A 79 41.00 43.24 -10.48
CA GLY A 79 41.66 42.98 -9.19
C GLY A 79 40.88 43.50 -7.97
N GLU A 80 39.72 44.12 -8.17
CA GLU A 80 38.83 44.59 -7.12
C GLU A 80 37.71 43.56 -6.88
N ALA A 81 37.31 43.38 -5.62
CA ALA A 81 36.12 42.59 -5.28
C ALA A 81 34.86 43.35 -5.73
N GLY A 82 34.46 43.14 -6.99
CA GLY A 82 33.31 43.82 -7.58
C GLY A 82 31.96 43.33 -7.04
N PHE A 83 30.89 44.07 -7.36
CA PHE A 83 29.47 43.73 -7.05
C PHE A 83 29.05 42.29 -7.43
N GLY A 84 29.79 41.62 -8.33
CA GLY A 84 29.61 40.20 -8.66
C GLY A 84 29.79 39.25 -7.47
N ALA A 85 30.57 39.63 -6.44
CA ALA A 85 30.78 38.81 -5.25
C ALA A 85 29.54 38.67 -4.35
N LEU A 86 28.59 39.62 -4.40
CA LEU A 86 27.39 39.60 -3.57
C LEU A 86 26.29 38.67 -4.15
N PHE A 87 26.27 38.51 -5.48
CA PHE A 87 25.33 37.64 -6.20
C PHE A 87 25.93 36.26 -6.56
N SER A 88 27.24 36.07 -6.39
CA SER A 88 27.93 34.82 -6.70
C SER A 88 27.53 33.68 -5.77
N LEU A 89 27.26 33.94 -4.49
CA LEU A 89 26.93 32.90 -3.50
C LEU A 89 25.58 32.20 -3.76
N PRO A 90 24.44 32.91 -3.87
CA PRO A 90 23.15 32.28 -4.19
C PRO A 90 23.15 31.57 -5.54
N ALA A 91 23.88 32.12 -6.50
CA ALA A 91 23.91 31.58 -7.84
C ALA A 91 24.90 30.41 -8.01
N LEU A 92 25.98 30.38 -7.21
CA LEU A 92 26.80 29.19 -7.03
C LEU A 92 25.99 28.05 -6.42
N ILE A 93 25.09 28.32 -5.46
CA ILE A 93 24.17 27.31 -4.91
C ILE A 93 23.25 26.77 -6.01
N LEU A 94 22.67 27.63 -6.84
CA LEU A 94 21.84 27.19 -7.98
C LEU A 94 22.64 26.37 -9.01
N LEU A 95 23.88 26.77 -9.29
CA LEU A 95 24.78 26.03 -10.19
C LEU A 95 25.20 24.68 -9.60
N VAL A 96 25.44 24.58 -8.29
CA VAL A 96 25.73 23.31 -7.61
C VAL A 96 24.49 22.41 -7.60
N ILE A 97 23.30 22.96 -7.31
CA ILE A 97 22.03 22.23 -7.38
C ILE A 97 21.76 21.76 -8.81
N ALA A 98 22.03 22.58 -9.83
CA ALA A 98 21.88 22.18 -11.22
C ALA A 98 22.94 21.14 -11.63
N GLY A 99 24.21 21.40 -11.33
CA GLY A 99 25.35 20.58 -11.71
C GLY A 99 25.39 19.21 -11.04
N VAL A 100 24.84 19.06 -9.82
CA VAL A 100 24.73 17.77 -9.12
C VAL A 100 23.32 17.21 -9.23
N GLY A 101 22.30 18.03 -9.02
CA GLY A 101 20.90 17.61 -8.99
C GLY A 101 20.37 17.14 -10.35
N ILE A 102 20.74 17.80 -11.46
CA ILE A 102 20.30 17.36 -12.80
C ILE A 102 20.90 15.98 -13.13
N PRO A 103 22.22 15.73 -13.00
CA PRO A 103 22.76 14.39 -13.20
C PRO A 103 22.14 13.33 -12.29
N LEU A 104 21.96 13.62 -11.00
CA LEU A 104 21.31 12.69 -10.07
C LEU A 104 19.86 12.39 -10.49
N PHE A 105 19.10 13.40 -10.91
CA PHE A 105 17.75 13.24 -11.41
C PHE A 105 17.71 12.41 -12.70
N VAL A 106 18.61 12.68 -13.65
CA VAL A 106 18.72 11.94 -14.91
C VAL A 106 19.11 10.49 -14.65
N VAL A 107 20.09 10.22 -13.80
CA VAL A 107 20.52 8.87 -13.42
C VAL A 107 19.41 8.13 -12.69
N SER A 108 18.75 8.77 -11.72
CA SER A 108 17.61 8.21 -11.01
C SER A 108 16.47 7.84 -11.97
N ARG A 109 16.11 8.76 -12.87
CA ARG A 109 15.07 8.52 -13.88
C ARG A 109 15.45 7.41 -14.85
N ARG A 110 16.72 7.34 -15.29
CA ARG A 110 17.21 6.24 -16.13
C ARG A 110 17.11 4.90 -15.40
N ARG A 111 17.56 4.84 -14.14
CA ARG A 111 17.46 3.63 -13.30
C ARG A 111 16.01 3.17 -13.12
N THR A 112 15.08 4.08 -12.82
CA THR A 112 13.66 3.73 -12.71
C THR A 112 13.11 3.21 -14.04
N ARG A 113 13.44 3.89 -15.15
CA ARG A 113 12.97 3.49 -16.48
C ARG A 113 13.45 2.11 -16.89
N GLU A 114 14.72 1.82 -16.62
CA GLU A 114 15.32 0.51 -16.87
C GLU A 114 14.74 -0.56 -15.93
N SER A 115 14.63 -0.26 -14.63
CA SER A 115 14.05 -1.17 -13.63
C SER A 115 12.61 -1.58 -13.98
N THR A 116 11.77 -0.62 -14.36
CA THR A 116 10.40 -0.87 -14.83
C THR A 116 10.37 -1.74 -16.08
N TYR A 117 11.28 -1.50 -17.04
CA TYR A 117 11.39 -2.33 -18.25
C TYR A 117 11.80 -3.77 -17.91
N ARG A 118 12.80 -3.96 -17.03
CA ARG A 118 13.24 -5.27 -16.54
C ARG A 118 12.10 -6.05 -15.89
N ILE A 119 11.31 -5.38 -15.04
CA ILE A 119 10.15 -5.98 -14.37
C ILE A 119 9.06 -6.34 -15.39
N ALA A 120 8.84 -5.51 -16.41
CA ALA A 120 7.88 -5.83 -17.47
C ALA A 120 8.29 -7.09 -18.25
N ARG A 121 9.57 -7.21 -18.61
CA ARG A 121 10.12 -8.41 -19.27
C ARG A 121 10.12 -9.63 -18.38
N PHE A 122 10.38 -9.45 -17.08
CA PHE A 122 10.27 -10.51 -16.08
C PHE A 122 8.83 -11.04 -15.96
N ALA A 123 7.84 -10.14 -15.93
CA ALA A 123 6.44 -10.54 -15.88
C ALA A 123 6.08 -11.37 -17.13
N GLU A 124 6.41 -10.86 -18.32
CA GLU A 124 6.17 -11.54 -19.59
C GLU A 124 6.84 -12.93 -19.65
N ALA A 125 8.11 -13.02 -19.26
CA ALA A 125 8.88 -14.27 -19.27
C ALA A 125 8.32 -15.35 -18.32
N ASN A 126 7.51 -14.95 -17.34
CA ASN A 126 6.89 -15.85 -16.36
C ASN A 126 5.37 -15.97 -16.55
N GLY A 127 4.84 -15.60 -17.72
CA GLY A 127 3.40 -15.72 -18.03
C GLY A 127 2.50 -14.79 -17.23
N MET A 128 3.07 -13.76 -16.60
CA MET A 128 2.35 -12.74 -15.84
C MET A 128 2.13 -11.49 -16.69
N THR A 129 1.11 -10.71 -16.33
CA THR A 129 0.83 -9.44 -17.00
C THR A 129 1.47 -8.28 -16.26
N PHE A 130 1.93 -7.28 -17.00
CA PHE A 130 2.54 -6.07 -16.45
C PHE A 130 1.64 -4.84 -16.66
N ARG A 131 1.59 -3.96 -15.65
CA ARG A 131 1.04 -2.61 -15.76
C ARG A 131 2.00 -1.60 -15.14
N PRO A 132 2.37 -0.52 -15.86
CA PRO A 132 3.37 0.42 -15.39
C PRO A 132 2.89 1.21 -14.18
N PHE A 133 1.62 1.62 -14.18
CA PHE A 133 0.98 2.28 -13.04
C PHE A 133 -0.54 2.30 -13.15
N VAL A 134 -1.19 2.55 -12.01
CA VAL A 134 -2.62 2.83 -11.88
C VAL A 134 -2.76 3.99 -10.89
N SER A 135 -3.40 5.08 -11.32
CA SER A 135 -3.78 6.20 -10.45
C SER A 135 -5.03 5.83 -9.66
N ASP A 136 -5.07 6.18 -8.37
CA ASP A 136 -6.18 5.88 -7.46
C ASP A 136 -6.68 4.41 -7.58
N PRO A 137 -5.81 3.42 -7.31
CA PRO A 137 -6.17 2.01 -7.45
C PRO A 137 -7.37 1.66 -6.55
N PRO A 138 -8.44 1.02 -7.08
CA PRO A 138 -9.68 0.76 -6.35
C PRO A 138 -9.59 -0.53 -5.51
N LEU A 139 -8.55 -0.67 -4.70
CA LEU A 139 -8.35 -1.82 -3.81
C LEU A 139 -8.90 -1.50 -2.41
N PRO A 140 -9.58 -2.44 -1.72
CA PRO A 140 -10.22 -2.20 -0.43
C PRO A 140 -9.26 -2.14 0.78
N GLY A 141 -7.97 -2.44 0.58
CA GLY A 141 -6.98 -2.50 1.64
C GLY A 141 -6.71 -1.15 2.32
N MET A 142 -6.29 -1.18 3.57
CA MET A 142 -6.19 0.00 4.44
C MET A 142 -5.31 1.12 3.89
N ILE A 143 -4.23 0.79 3.16
CA ILE A 143 -3.30 1.80 2.60
C ILE A 143 -3.91 2.54 1.40
N PHE A 144 -4.83 1.93 0.67
CA PHE A 144 -5.33 2.41 -0.63
C PHE A 144 -6.33 3.57 -0.49
N HIS A 145 -6.80 3.84 0.72
CA HIS A 145 -7.76 4.92 1.00
C HIS A 145 -7.13 6.13 1.68
N LEU A 146 -5.81 6.12 1.92
CA LEU A 146 -5.12 7.15 2.67
C LEU A 146 -4.59 8.28 1.79
N GLY A 147 -4.71 9.51 2.29
CA GLY A 147 -4.13 10.68 1.66
C GLY A 147 -4.65 10.97 0.25
N HIS A 148 -3.81 11.61 -0.55
CA HIS A 148 -4.08 11.98 -1.94
C HIS A 148 -2.90 11.61 -2.85
N SER A 149 -3.03 11.87 -4.16
CA SER A 149 -2.00 11.54 -5.17
C SER A 149 -1.60 10.06 -5.14
N ARG A 150 -2.60 9.19 -4.97
CA ARG A 150 -2.43 7.75 -4.79
C ARG A 150 -2.07 7.09 -6.11
N MET A 151 -1.07 6.22 -6.08
CA MET A 151 -0.54 5.59 -7.28
C MET A 151 0.05 4.22 -6.96
N ALA A 152 -0.48 3.18 -7.60
CA ALA A 152 0.19 1.89 -7.73
C ALA A 152 1.12 1.93 -8.95
N SER A 153 2.27 1.29 -8.88
CA SER A 153 3.30 1.28 -9.92
C SER A 153 3.98 -0.07 -10.00
N GLN A 154 4.44 -0.40 -11.22
CA GLN A 154 5.14 -1.65 -11.54
C GLN A 154 4.33 -2.89 -11.13
N LEU A 155 3.04 -2.91 -11.47
CA LEU A 155 2.14 -3.98 -11.09
C LEU A 155 2.43 -5.21 -11.96
N VAL A 156 2.66 -6.35 -11.31
CA VAL A 156 2.84 -7.67 -11.93
C VAL A 156 1.70 -8.55 -11.47
N ARG A 157 0.93 -9.13 -12.39
CA ARG A 157 -0.29 -9.89 -12.06
C ARG A 157 -0.23 -11.30 -12.62
N GLY A 158 -0.39 -12.29 -11.75
CA GLY A 158 -0.70 -13.68 -12.09
C GLY A 158 -2.21 -13.91 -12.04
N GLN A 159 -2.73 -14.72 -12.97
CA GLN A 159 -4.16 -15.05 -13.04
C GLN A 159 -4.47 -16.44 -12.48
N GLU A 160 -3.52 -17.38 -12.60
CA GLU A 160 -3.70 -18.78 -12.24
C GLU A 160 -2.74 -19.21 -11.12
N PRO A 161 -3.16 -20.14 -10.25
CA PRO A 161 -4.52 -20.68 -10.14
C PRO A 161 -5.50 -19.69 -9.48
N ARG A 162 -5.01 -18.51 -9.06
CA ARG A 162 -5.78 -17.44 -8.42
C ARG A 162 -5.17 -16.10 -8.80
N PHE A 163 -5.99 -15.06 -8.86
CA PHE A 163 -5.48 -13.71 -9.10
C PHE A 163 -4.57 -13.26 -7.95
N VAL A 164 -3.34 -12.89 -8.31
CA VAL A 164 -2.35 -12.28 -7.41
C VAL A 164 -1.73 -11.08 -8.12
N GLU A 165 -1.64 -9.95 -7.42
CA GLU A 165 -0.98 -8.74 -7.88
C GLU A 165 0.17 -8.36 -6.94
N PHE A 166 1.36 -8.17 -7.49
CA PHE A 166 2.52 -7.61 -6.82
C PHE A 166 2.71 -6.17 -7.30
N GLY A 167 2.88 -5.22 -6.40
CA GLY A 167 3.01 -3.82 -6.80
C GLY A 167 3.71 -2.94 -5.77
N ASN A 168 4.02 -1.73 -6.20
CA ASN A 168 4.54 -0.67 -5.33
C ASN A 168 3.53 0.46 -5.28
N TYR A 169 3.17 0.89 -4.08
CA TYR A 169 2.14 1.89 -3.84
C TYR A 169 2.71 3.12 -3.16
N ARG A 170 2.22 4.30 -3.57
CA ARG A 170 2.52 5.57 -2.89
C ARG A 170 1.23 6.35 -2.64
N TYR A 171 1.24 7.12 -1.56
CA TYR A 171 0.26 8.17 -1.31
C TYR A 171 0.92 9.33 -0.56
N THR A 172 0.23 10.47 -0.52
CA THR A 172 0.71 11.64 0.20
C THR A 172 -0.28 12.11 1.24
N THR A 173 0.21 12.41 2.44
CA THR A 173 -0.54 13.06 3.52
C THR A 173 -0.04 14.48 3.77
N GLY A 174 -0.91 15.32 4.32
CA GLY A 174 -0.59 16.72 4.64
C GLY A 174 -0.72 17.65 3.44
N SER A 175 -0.33 18.91 3.61
CA SER A 175 -0.47 19.95 2.58
C SER A 175 0.64 21.00 2.70
N GLY A 176 0.88 21.72 1.61
CA GLY A 176 1.89 22.79 1.56
C GLY A 176 3.29 22.31 1.95
N LYS A 177 3.88 22.97 2.94
CA LYS A 177 5.23 22.67 3.45
C LYS A 177 5.29 21.39 4.31
N ASN A 178 4.15 20.93 4.82
CA ASN A 178 4.04 19.76 5.70
C ASN A 178 3.49 18.56 4.92
N LYS A 179 4.13 18.25 3.79
CA LYS A 179 3.72 17.17 2.88
C LYS A 179 4.65 15.97 3.03
N THR A 180 4.09 14.79 3.28
CA THR A 180 4.87 13.54 3.43
C THR A 180 4.39 12.50 2.42
N THR A 181 5.32 11.95 1.64
CA THR A 181 5.03 10.85 0.72
C THR A 181 5.35 9.52 1.38
N HIS A 182 4.37 8.64 1.44
CA HIS A 182 4.49 7.29 1.98
C HIS A 182 4.63 6.31 0.82
N ASN A 183 5.50 5.31 0.98
CA ASN A 183 5.75 4.27 -0.01
C ASN A 183 5.59 2.89 0.64
N TRP A 184 5.01 1.97 -0.11
CA TRP A 184 4.72 0.60 0.29
C TRP A 184 5.00 -0.35 -0.86
N GLY A 185 5.51 -1.54 -0.55
CA GLY A 185 5.35 -2.72 -1.40
C GLY A 185 4.10 -3.46 -0.94
N TYR A 186 3.37 -4.04 -1.88
CA TYR A 186 2.19 -4.85 -1.56
C TYR A 186 2.08 -6.09 -2.44
N VAL A 187 1.44 -7.12 -1.89
CA VAL A 187 0.87 -8.24 -2.63
C VAL A 187 -0.63 -8.26 -2.35
N ALA A 188 -1.46 -8.34 -3.37
CA ALA A 188 -2.91 -8.45 -3.25
C ALA A 188 -3.35 -9.79 -3.85
N VAL A 189 -3.98 -10.63 -3.04
CA VAL A 189 -4.44 -11.97 -3.41
C VAL A 189 -5.97 -12.01 -3.34
N LYS A 190 -6.61 -12.45 -4.42
CA LYS A 190 -8.07 -12.52 -4.49
C LYS A 190 -8.59 -13.77 -3.79
N LEU A 191 -9.45 -13.64 -2.79
CA LEU A 191 -10.08 -14.76 -2.08
C LEU A 191 -11.37 -15.23 -2.79
N ASP A 192 -11.78 -16.47 -2.54
CA ASP A 192 -13.01 -17.06 -3.14
C ASP A 192 -14.29 -16.56 -2.49
N VAL A 193 -14.19 -16.21 -1.21
CA VAL A 193 -15.31 -15.74 -0.40
C VAL A 193 -14.91 -14.48 0.34
N PRO A 194 -15.86 -13.56 0.58
CA PRO A 194 -15.63 -12.46 1.49
C PRO A 194 -15.38 -12.99 2.91
N LEU A 195 -14.34 -12.48 3.58
CA LEU A 195 -13.95 -12.81 4.95
C LEU A 195 -14.02 -11.57 5.86
N PRO A 196 -14.19 -11.74 7.18
CA PRO A 196 -14.17 -10.63 8.13
C PRO A 196 -12.85 -9.87 8.07
N ASN A 197 -12.90 -8.57 8.38
CA ASN A 197 -11.71 -7.73 8.31
C ASN A 197 -10.74 -8.03 9.43
N ILE A 198 -9.68 -8.77 9.12
CA ILE A 198 -8.64 -9.18 10.08
C ILE A 198 -7.32 -8.55 9.68
N VAL A 199 -6.57 -8.05 10.65
CA VAL A 199 -5.22 -7.51 10.44
C VAL A 199 -4.22 -8.24 11.32
N LEU A 200 -3.10 -8.67 10.73
CA LEU A 200 -1.93 -9.14 11.46
C LEU A 200 -0.82 -8.09 11.33
N ASP A 201 -0.46 -7.46 12.44
CA ASP A 201 0.69 -6.56 12.54
C ASP A 201 1.94 -7.37 12.83
N ALA A 202 2.89 -7.43 11.88
CA ALA A 202 4.07 -8.27 12.01
C ALA A 202 5.13 -7.58 12.88
N LEU A 203 5.36 -8.14 14.08
CA LEU A 203 6.29 -7.57 15.05
C LEU A 203 7.75 -7.55 14.54
N GLY A 204 8.11 -8.49 13.67
CA GLY A 204 9.46 -8.59 13.10
C GLY A 204 9.81 -7.50 12.08
N ASN A 205 8.83 -6.78 11.53
CA ASN A 205 9.09 -5.66 10.62
C ASN A 205 9.09 -4.31 11.34
N ASN A 206 8.66 -4.27 12.61
CA ASN A 206 8.50 -3.07 13.41
C ASN A 206 9.87 -2.55 13.88
N ALA A 207 10.13 -1.26 13.65
CA ALA A 207 11.35 -0.61 14.13
C ALA A 207 11.15 -0.05 15.54
N LEU A 208 10.25 0.94 15.69
CA LEU A 208 9.87 1.57 16.95
C LEU A 208 8.33 1.74 16.96
N GLY A 209 7.63 0.62 17.20
CA GLY A 209 6.16 0.54 17.10
C GLY A 209 5.68 0.02 15.74
N SER A 210 4.36 -0.19 15.64
CA SER A 210 3.72 -0.70 14.41
C SER A 210 3.99 0.23 13.23
N ASN A 211 4.36 -0.36 12.09
CA ASN A 211 4.49 0.37 10.83
C ASN A 211 3.13 0.65 10.16
N LEU A 212 2.04 0.05 10.66
CA LEU A 212 0.72 0.21 10.08
C LEU A 212 0.27 1.67 10.11
N PRO A 213 -0.40 2.14 9.06
CA PRO A 213 -0.84 3.53 8.97
C PRO A 213 -2.05 3.84 9.87
N ALA A 214 -2.61 2.83 10.53
CA ALA A 214 -3.77 2.94 11.40
C ALA A 214 -3.49 2.29 12.75
N THR A 215 -3.91 2.95 13.82
CA THR A 215 -4.00 2.34 15.15
C THR A 215 -5.41 1.78 15.32
N PHE A 216 -5.51 0.50 15.65
CA PHE A 216 -6.79 -0.16 15.93
C PHE A 216 -7.13 -0.11 17.41
N SER A 217 -8.41 -0.25 17.72
CA SER A 217 -8.87 -0.22 19.11
C SER A 217 -8.38 -1.43 19.89
N LYS A 218 -8.03 -1.25 21.18
CA LYS A 218 -7.43 -2.32 22.00
C LYS A 218 -8.39 -3.49 22.26
N ASP A 219 -9.69 -3.21 22.32
CA ASP A 219 -10.77 -4.20 22.45
C ASP A 219 -10.96 -5.08 21.20
N GLN A 220 -10.31 -4.70 20.09
CA GLN A 220 -10.32 -5.48 18.85
C GLN A 220 -9.07 -6.35 18.69
N ARG A 221 -8.17 -6.34 19.68
CA ARG A 221 -6.99 -7.20 19.71
C ARG A 221 -7.39 -8.57 20.24
N LEU A 222 -7.04 -9.61 19.49
CA LEU A 222 -7.22 -10.99 19.92
C LEU A 222 -5.84 -11.65 20.04
N SER A 223 -5.60 -12.26 21.19
CA SER A 223 -4.43 -13.12 21.39
C SER A 223 -4.78 -14.54 20.99
N LEU A 224 -3.92 -15.16 20.18
CA LEU A 224 -4.08 -16.56 19.79
C LEU A 224 -3.25 -17.47 20.70
N GLU A 225 -3.59 -18.76 20.73
CA GLU A 225 -2.86 -19.76 21.51
C GLU A 225 -1.43 -19.98 20.99
N GLY A 226 -0.59 -20.56 21.84
CA GLY A 226 0.80 -20.88 21.49
C GLY A 226 1.70 -19.65 21.51
N ASP A 227 2.58 -19.55 20.51
CA ASP A 227 3.62 -18.53 20.41
C ASP A 227 3.33 -17.48 19.33
N PHE A 228 2.14 -17.49 18.72
CA PHE A 228 1.76 -16.60 17.62
C PHE A 228 1.91 -15.12 17.96
N ASP A 229 1.56 -14.74 19.20
CA ASP A 229 1.67 -13.38 19.72
C ASP A 229 3.12 -12.84 19.79
N ARG A 230 4.13 -13.72 19.67
CA ARG A 230 5.55 -13.31 19.56
C ARG A 230 5.89 -12.79 18.17
N TYR A 231 5.09 -13.14 17.16
CA TYR A 231 5.32 -12.82 15.75
C TYR A 231 4.33 -11.79 15.24
N PHE A 232 3.07 -11.88 15.67
CA PHE A 232 1.99 -11.02 15.20
C PHE A 232 1.13 -10.46 16.33
N THR A 233 0.58 -9.27 16.12
CA THR A 233 -0.62 -8.85 16.85
C THR A 233 -1.83 -8.98 15.93
N LEU A 234 -2.81 -9.80 16.30
CA LEU A 234 -4.05 -9.97 15.54
C LEU A 234 -5.11 -8.97 15.99
N TYR A 235 -5.74 -8.33 15.01
CA TYR A 235 -6.92 -7.49 15.19
C TYR A 235 -8.11 -8.04 14.41
N CYS A 236 -9.27 -8.17 15.05
CA CYS A 236 -10.52 -8.56 14.40
C CYS A 236 -11.70 -7.69 14.86
N PRO A 237 -12.80 -7.63 14.10
CA PRO A 237 -13.97 -6.86 14.50
C PRO A 237 -14.60 -7.46 15.76
N GLN A 238 -15.17 -6.62 16.61
CA GLN A 238 -15.83 -7.10 17.83
C GLN A 238 -16.96 -8.07 17.47
N GLY A 239 -16.99 -9.21 18.15
CA GLY A 239 -17.95 -10.28 17.90
C GLY A 239 -17.53 -11.25 16.79
N TYR A 240 -16.35 -11.11 16.17
CA TYR A 240 -15.77 -12.06 15.19
C TYR A 240 -14.58 -12.84 15.76
N GLU A 241 -14.40 -12.87 17.07
CA GLU A 241 -13.27 -13.54 17.73
C GLU A 241 -13.29 -15.05 17.45
N ALA A 242 -14.46 -15.69 17.54
CA ALA A 242 -14.64 -17.11 17.21
C ALA A 242 -14.37 -17.40 15.72
N ASP A 243 -14.80 -16.49 14.83
CA ASP A 243 -14.52 -16.59 13.40
C ASP A 243 -13.01 -16.48 13.11
N ALA A 244 -12.31 -15.58 13.81
CA ALA A 244 -10.86 -15.45 13.71
C ALA A 244 -10.16 -16.74 14.17
N LEU A 245 -10.59 -17.37 15.26
CA LEU A 245 -10.04 -18.66 15.70
C LEU A 245 -10.25 -19.78 14.65
N TYR A 246 -11.41 -19.79 13.98
CA TYR A 246 -11.68 -20.75 12.89
C TYR A 246 -10.81 -20.49 11.65
N LEU A 247 -10.56 -19.23 11.31
CA LEU A 247 -9.75 -18.85 10.16
C LEU A 247 -8.24 -19.02 10.41
N PHE A 248 -7.82 -18.94 11.68
CA PHE A 248 -6.43 -19.09 12.12
C PHE A 248 -6.24 -20.37 12.93
N THR A 249 -6.50 -21.51 12.29
CA THR A 249 -6.17 -22.82 12.86
C THR A 249 -4.64 -22.96 13.07
N PRO A 250 -4.17 -23.83 13.99
CA PRO A 250 -2.74 -23.94 14.31
C PRO A 250 -1.80 -24.15 13.11
N ASP A 251 -2.24 -24.88 12.10
CA ASP A 251 -1.50 -25.10 10.86
C ASP A 251 -1.43 -23.85 9.97
N ILE A 252 -2.46 -22.98 10.00
CA ILE A 252 -2.45 -21.69 9.31
C ILE A 252 -1.54 -20.71 10.06
N MET A 253 -1.63 -20.66 11.39
CA MET A 253 -0.75 -19.85 12.23
C MET A 253 0.73 -20.16 11.97
N ALA A 254 1.09 -21.44 11.96
CA ALA A 254 2.46 -21.89 11.67
C ALA A 254 2.93 -21.40 10.29
N ARG A 255 2.10 -21.48 9.24
CA ARG A 255 2.47 -20.96 7.92
C ARG A 255 2.71 -19.45 7.92
N PHE A 256 1.90 -18.68 8.64
CA PHE A 256 2.10 -17.24 8.75
C PHE A 256 3.43 -16.93 9.46
N ILE A 257 3.77 -17.65 10.52
CA ILE A 257 5.05 -17.52 11.22
C ILE A 257 6.22 -17.84 10.27
N ASP A 258 6.17 -18.97 9.58
CA ASP A 258 7.28 -19.45 8.75
C ASP A 258 7.52 -18.59 7.50
N HIS A 259 6.45 -18.04 6.91
CA HIS A 259 6.52 -17.43 5.58
C HIS A 259 6.19 -15.93 5.54
N ALA A 260 5.44 -15.41 6.51
CA ALA A 260 4.89 -14.06 6.47
C ALA A 260 5.23 -13.22 7.70
N ALA A 261 6.05 -13.70 8.65
CA ALA A 261 6.40 -12.97 9.88
C ALA A 261 7.12 -11.62 9.69
N GLN A 262 7.46 -11.25 8.45
CA GLN A 262 8.02 -9.94 8.09
C GLN A 262 7.04 -9.06 7.29
N LEU A 263 5.79 -9.47 7.16
CA LEU A 263 4.76 -8.83 6.34
C LEU A 263 3.54 -8.53 7.19
N ASP A 264 3.04 -7.30 7.13
CA ASP A 264 1.73 -7.01 7.70
C ASP A 264 0.67 -7.63 6.79
N VAL A 265 -0.33 -8.27 7.37
CA VAL A 265 -1.37 -8.98 6.62
C VAL A 265 -2.71 -8.30 6.88
N GLU A 266 -3.50 -8.12 5.84
CA GLU A 266 -4.88 -7.65 5.96
C GLU A 266 -5.80 -8.52 5.12
N ILE A 267 -6.81 -9.09 5.76
CA ILE A 267 -7.96 -9.70 5.10
C ILE A 267 -9.06 -8.66 5.13
N VAL A 268 -9.65 -8.33 3.98
CA VAL A 268 -10.77 -7.40 3.88
C VAL A 268 -11.59 -7.70 2.65
N ASP A 269 -12.91 -7.78 2.84
CA ASP A 269 -13.83 -8.25 1.82
C ASP A 269 -13.33 -9.59 1.24
N ASP A 270 -13.14 -9.64 -0.06
CA ASP A 270 -12.71 -10.82 -0.80
C ASP A 270 -11.23 -10.72 -1.25
N TRP A 271 -10.40 -10.05 -0.43
CA TRP A 271 -8.97 -9.83 -0.65
C TRP A 271 -8.14 -10.15 0.59
N MET A 272 -6.92 -10.65 0.36
CA MET A 272 -5.84 -10.68 1.32
C MET A 272 -4.67 -9.84 0.80
N PHE A 273 -4.19 -8.91 1.62
CA PHE A 273 -3.04 -8.07 1.33
C PHE A 273 -1.86 -8.43 2.21
N LEU A 274 -0.66 -8.37 1.64
CA LEU A 274 0.61 -8.43 2.35
C LEU A 274 1.33 -7.10 2.12
N TYR A 275 1.69 -6.38 3.18
CA TYR A 275 2.34 -5.08 3.12
C TYR A 275 3.77 -5.12 3.62
N MET A 276 4.62 -4.28 3.00
CA MET A 276 6.01 -4.11 3.44
C MET A 276 6.52 -2.70 3.12
N ARG A 277 7.53 -2.25 3.89
CA ARG A 277 8.16 -0.92 3.75
C ARG A 277 9.23 -0.84 2.65
N ARG A 278 9.38 -1.91 1.88
CA ARG A 278 10.30 -2.02 0.73
C ARG A 278 9.52 -2.32 -0.56
N PRO A 279 10.07 -2.05 -1.74
CA PRO A 279 9.39 -2.40 -2.99
C PRO A 279 9.14 -3.91 -3.07
N ALA A 280 7.89 -4.32 -3.35
CA ALA A 280 7.55 -5.71 -3.61
C ALA A 280 7.89 -6.08 -5.07
N SER A 281 7.59 -5.18 -5.99
CA SER A 281 7.96 -5.30 -7.40
C SER A 281 9.33 -4.64 -7.62
N THR A 282 10.35 -5.46 -7.83
CA THR A 282 11.77 -5.05 -7.82
C THR A 282 12.61 -5.84 -8.83
N THR A 283 13.85 -5.42 -9.07
CA THR A 283 14.82 -6.16 -9.89
C THR A 283 15.61 -7.21 -9.09
N ASP A 284 15.34 -7.35 -7.79
CA ASP A 284 15.95 -8.36 -6.94
C ASP A 284 15.22 -9.71 -7.03
N ALA A 285 15.88 -10.71 -7.62
CA ALA A 285 15.36 -12.06 -7.77
C ALA A 285 15.08 -12.76 -6.42
N ARG A 286 15.83 -12.43 -5.36
CA ARG A 286 15.61 -13.02 -4.03
C ARG A 286 14.29 -12.58 -3.43
N THR A 287 13.94 -11.30 -3.63
CA THR A 287 12.63 -10.78 -3.20
C THR A 287 11.49 -11.51 -3.92
N TRP A 288 11.60 -11.75 -5.23
CA TRP A 288 10.61 -12.55 -5.95
C TRP A 288 10.50 -13.99 -5.44
N ALA A 289 11.63 -14.66 -5.20
CA ALA A 289 11.65 -16.02 -4.68
C ALA A 289 10.97 -16.11 -3.31
N TRP A 290 11.24 -15.15 -2.44
CA TRP A 290 10.58 -15.05 -1.14
C TRP A 290 9.08 -14.80 -1.27
N LEU A 291 8.65 -13.80 -2.06
CA LEU A 291 7.23 -13.47 -2.23
C LEU A 291 6.43 -14.60 -2.87
N PHE A 292 6.97 -15.27 -3.90
CA PHE A 292 6.32 -16.43 -4.51
C PHE A 292 6.24 -17.60 -3.53
N GLY A 293 7.29 -17.84 -2.74
CA GLY A 293 7.26 -18.84 -1.67
C GLY A 293 6.18 -18.55 -0.62
N THR A 294 6.10 -17.30 -0.16
CA THR A 294 5.09 -16.86 0.81
C THR A 294 3.68 -17.01 0.26
N VAL A 295 3.42 -16.52 -0.96
CA VAL A 295 2.10 -16.63 -1.59
C VAL A 295 1.73 -18.09 -1.82
N GLY A 296 2.63 -18.92 -2.36
CA GLY A 296 2.38 -20.35 -2.59
C GLY A 296 2.06 -21.11 -1.30
N ALA A 297 2.78 -20.82 -0.21
CA ALA A 297 2.51 -21.43 1.09
C ALA A 297 1.12 -21.07 1.62
N LEU A 298 0.72 -19.79 1.52
CA LEU A 298 -0.60 -19.33 1.98
C LEU A 298 -1.74 -19.84 1.08
N MET A 299 -1.52 -19.92 -0.23
CA MET A 299 -2.53 -20.38 -1.19
C MET A 299 -3.08 -21.78 -0.89
N THR A 300 -2.24 -22.66 -0.33
CA THR A 300 -2.65 -24.02 0.06
C THR A 300 -3.76 -24.03 1.13
N LYS A 301 -3.99 -22.91 1.82
CA LYS A 301 -4.99 -22.79 2.90
C LYS A 301 -6.22 -21.98 2.49
N PHE A 302 -6.22 -21.32 1.33
CA PHE A 302 -7.39 -20.55 0.90
C PHE A 302 -8.60 -21.42 0.58
N ASP A 303 -8.40 -22.66 0.12
CA ASP A 303 -9.50 -23.61 -0.10
C ASP A 303 -10.24 -23.97 1.20
N GLN A 304 -9.53 -23.92 2.34
CA GLN A 304 -10.16 -24.09 3.65
C GLN A 304 -11.02 -22.88 4.00
N TRP A 305 -10.53 -21.67 3.73
CA TRP A 305 -11.30 -20.43 3.93
C TRP A 305 -12.51 -20.32 3.01
N ALA A 306 -12.45 -20.88 1.79
CA ALA A 306 -13.58 -20.90 0.85
C ALA A 306 -14.85 -21.57 1.42
N ARG A 307 -14.70 -22.42 2.46
CA ARG A 307 -15.79 -23.10 3.16
C ARG A 307 -16.44 -22.24 4.26
N TRP A 308 -15.78 -21.17 4.70
CA TRP A 308 -16.30 -20.31 5.77
C TRP A 308 -17.58 -19.59 5.35
N ARG A 309 -18.51 -19.42 6.30
CA ARG A 309 -19.79 -18.72 6.11
C ARG A 309 -20.15 -17.95 7.37
N ASP A 310 -20.72 -16.75 7.20
CA ASP A 310 -21.17 -15.93 8.33
C ASP A 310 -22.59 -16.34 8.76
N ASP A 311 -22.69 -17.03 9.90
CA ASP A 311 -23.95 -17.50 10.46
C ASP A 311 -24.94 -16.36 10.75
N ARG A 312 -24.44 -15.14 10.96
CA ARG A 312 -25.26 -13.95 11.24
C ARG A 312 -26.12 -13.54 10.06
N LEU A 313 -25.68 -13.84 8.83
CA LEU A 313 -26.47 -13.59 7.63
C LEU A 313 -27.67 -14.54 7.54
N ARG A 314 -27.52 -15.79 7.99
CA ARG A 314 -28.63 -16.75 8.09
C ARG A 314 -29.67 -16.29 9.12
N LEU A 315 -29.21 -15.83 10.29
CA LEU A 315 -30.08 -15.31 11.35
C LEU A 315 -30.87 -14.06 10.89
N ALA A 316 -30.22 -13.15 10.16
CA ALA A 316 -30.87 -11.96 9.61
C ALA A 316 -31.96 -12.32 8.57
N GLN A 317 -31.72 -13.33 7.73
CA GLN A 317 -32.72 -13.82 6.77
C GLN A 317 -33.91 -14.50 7.46
N GLY A 318 -33.66 -15.29 8.51
CA GLY A 318 -34.72 -15.92 9.30
C GLY A 318 -35.58 -14.92 10.08
N ALA A 319 -34.99 -13.84 10.59
CA ALA A 319 -35.72 -12.77 11.29
C ALA A 319 -36.57 -11.90 10.34
N GLY A 320 -36.18 -11.77 9.07
CA GLY A 320 -36.98 -11.09 8.04
C GLY A 320 -38.16 -11.92 7.51
N ALA A 321 -38.22 -13.21 7.83
CA ALA A 321 -39.26 -14.13 7.41
C ALA A 321 -40.37 -14.31 8.47
N HIS A 322 -40.73 -13.24 9.19
CA HIS A 322 -41.97 -13.23 9.97
C HIS A 322 -43.19 -13.04 9.04
N PRO A 323 -44.27 -13.82 9.19
CA PRO A 323 -45.46 -13.72 8.35
C PRO A 323 -46.31 -12.53 8.79
N SER A 324 -45.93 -11.31 8.38
CA SER A 324 -46.78 -10.12 8.47
C SER A 324 -47.51 -9.86 7.16
N ALA A 325 -48.10 -10.91 6.59
CA ALA A 325 -49.17 -10.82 5.62
C ALA A 325 -50.12 -12.00 5.83
N PRO A 326 -51.43 -11.78 6.07
CA PRO A 326 -52.41 -12.85 5.91
C PRO A 326 -52.27 -13.37 4.48
N PRO A 327 -52.25 -14.70 4.25
CA PRO A 327 -52.24 -15.21 2.89
C PRO A 327 -53.46 -14.64 2.14
N PRO A 328 -53.34 -14.22 0.87
CA PRO A 328 -54.53 -14.00 0.07
C PRO A 328 -55.28 -15.33 0.05
N ALA A 329 -56.57 -15.28 0.40
CA ALA A 329 -57.43 -16.45 0.42
C ALA A 329 -57.33 -17.17 -0.94
N ALA A 330 -56.67 -18.32 -0.96
CA ALA A 330 -56.63 -19.16 -2.14
C ALA A 330 -58.02 -19.81 -2.33
N PRO A 331 -58.52 -19.91 -3.57
CA PRO A 331 -59.75 -20.65 -3.84
C PRO A 331 -59.54 -22.13 -3.50
N HIS A 332 -60.59 -22.74 -2.97
CA HIS A 332 -60.60 -24.14 -2.56
C HIS A 332 -60.37 -25.07 -3.76
N ALA A 333 -59.46 -26.04 -3.63
CA ALA A 333 -59.57 -27.37 -4.24
C ALA A 333 -58.60 -28.32 -3.53
N GLY A 334 -59.11 -29.48 -3.08
CA GLY A 334 -58.47 -30.36 -2.12
C GLY A 334 -57.25 -31.12 -2.64
N ALA A 335 -56.19 -31.08 -1.85
CA ALA A 335 -55.19 -32.14 -1.77
C ALA A 335 -54.89 -32.37 -0.28
N PRO A 336 -54.77 -33.63 0.20
CA PRO A 336 -54.42 -33.89 1.58
C PRO A 336 -52.99 -33.43 1.82
N VAL A 337 -52.81 -32.43 2.69
CA VAL A 337 -51.49 -32.08 3.22
C VAL A 337 -51.09 -33.22 4.14
N ALA A 338 -50.19 -34.08 3.67
CA ALA A 338 -49.61 -35.13 4.49
C ALA A 338 -48.93 -34.49 5.73
N PRO A 339 -49.10 -35.05 6.93
CA PRO A 339 -48.39 -34.55 8.10
C PRO A 339 -46.88 -34.60 7.83
N PRO A 340 -46.11 -33.59 8.24
CA PRO A 340 -44.66 -33.63 8.09
C PRO A 340 -44.15 -34.91 8.74
N LEU A 341 -43.44 -35.72 7.97
CA LEU A 341 -42.82 -36.94 8.47
C LEU A 341 -41.97 -36.58 9.70
N PRO A 342 -41.87 -37.46 10.72
CA PRO A 342 -41.05 -37.20 11.91
C PRO A 342 -39.54 -37.05 11.63
N PHE A 343 -39.14 -37.22 10.37
CA PHE A 343 -37.78 -37.07 9.86
C PHE A 343 -37.64 -35.91 8.84
N ALA A 344 -38.70 -35.14 8.59
CA ALA A 344 -38.64 -33.99 7.70
C ALA A 344 -37.79 -32.88 8.36
N PRO A 345 -36.69 -32.44 7.75
CA PRO A 345 -35.86 -31.38 8.31
C PRO A 345 -36.71 -30.10 8.43
N PRO A 346 -36.69 -29.40 9.57
CA PRO A 346 -37.34 -28.10 9.72
C PRO A 346 -36.95 -27.14 8.58
N LEU A 347 -37.95 -26.48 7.99
CA LEU A 347 -37.76 -25.49 6.94
C LEU A 347 -36.74 -24.43 7.42
N GLY A 348 -35.64 -24.27 6.69
CA GLY A 348 -34.61 -23.26 6.95
C GLY A 348 -33.27 -23.76 7.51
N MET A 349 -33.14 -25.04 7.93
CA MET A 349 -31.87 -25.54 8.50
C MET A 349 -30.85 -26.06 7.47
N LEU A 350 -31.23 -26.31 6.22
CA LEU A 350 -30.36 -26.97 5.23
C LEU A 350 -29.69 -26.03 4.22
N THR A 351 -30.05 -24.75 4.19
CA THR A 351 -29.41 -23.79 3.30
C THR A 351 -28.17 -23.20 3.97
N PRO A 352 -26.96 -23.36 3.40
CA PRO A 352 -25.78 -22.67 3.90
C PRO A 352 -26.03 -21.14 3.88
N PRO A 353 -25.43 -20.37 4.80
CA PRO A 353 -25.57 -18.92 4.78
C PRO A 353 -25.18 -18.36 3.41
N PRO A 354 -25.83 -17.27 2.96
CA PRO A 354 -25.42 -16.61 1.74
C PRO A 354 -23.94 -16.18 1.86
N PRO A 355 -23.17 -16.20 0.75
CA PRO A 355 -21.82 -15.66 0.76
C PRO A 355 -21.80 -14.21 1.22
N GLY A 356 -20.86 -13.86 2.11
CA GLY A 356 -20.68 -12.50 2.59
C GLY A 356 -20.29 -12.41 4.05
N VAL A 357 -20.13 -11.17 4.51
CA VAL A 357 -19.85 -10.82 5.90
C VAL A 357 -20.91 -9.81 6.36
N ALA A 358 -21.46 -10.01 7.55
CA ALA A 358 -22.39 -9.06 8.18
C ALA A 358 -21.70 -7.69 8.40
N PRO A 359 -22.45 -6.57 8.41
CA PRO A 359 -21.86 -5.22 8.43
C PRO A 359 -20.82 -5.00 9.54
N GLN A 360 -21.05 -5.59 10.72
CA GLN A 360 -20.16 -5.46 11.87
C GLN A 360 -18.78 -6.11 11.68
N GLY A 361 -18.65 -7.09 10.77
CA GLY A 361 -17.38 -7.76 10.46
C GLY A 361 -16.63 -7.16 9.28
N ARG A 362 -17.22 -6.22 8.56
CA ARG A 362 -16.64 -5.74 7.31
C ARG A 362 -15.42 -4.86 7.50
N ARG A 363 -15.32 -4.12 8.62
CA ARG A 363 -14.24 -3.15 8.85
C ARG A 363 -13.88 -3.07 10.33
N LEU A 364 -12.59 -3.01 10.64
CA LEU A 364 -12.06 -2.65 11.94
C LEU A 364 -12.38 -1.19 12.27
N ARG A 365 -12.55 -0.89 13.57
CA ARG A 365 -12.72 0.48 14.05
C ARG A 365 -11.34 1.05 14.31
N LYS A 366 -11.13 2.29 13.87
CA LYS A 366 -9.89 3.01 14.19
C LYS A 366 -9.95 3.45 15.64
N GLY A 367 -8.89 3.16 16.39
CA GLY A 367 -8.73 3.62 17.77
C GLY A 367 -8.38 5.10 17.81
N PHE A 368 -8.92 5.82 18.79
CA PHE A 368 -8.49 7.19 19.09
C PHE A 368 -7.29 7.14 20.05
N SER A 369 -6.11 7.59 19.62
CA SER A 369 -4.92 7.62 20.48
C SER A 369 -5.01 8.79 21.45
N TRP A 370 -5.35 8.50 22.71
CA TRP A 370 -5.33 9.48 23.81
C TRP A 370 -3.98 10.16 23.97
N VAL A 371 -2.88 9.48 23.62
CA VAL A 371 -1.52 10.05 23.63
C VAL A 371 -1.43 11.23 22.66
N THR A 372 -2.10 11.17 21.50
CA THR A 372 -2.13 12.30 20.56
C THR A 372 -2.87 13.49 21.15
N LEU A 373 -3.99 13.25 21.85
CA LEU A 373 -4.72 14.31 22.54
C LEU A 373 -3.92 14.90 23.70
N VAL A 374 -3.20 14.08 24.47
CA VAL A 374 -2.29 14.53 25.53
C VAL A 374 -1.14 15.36 24.95
N ILE A 375 -0.50 14.91 23.86
CA ILE A 375 0.56 15.67 23.19
C ILE A 375 0.01 17.01 22.68
N ILE A 376 -1.16 17.01 22.04
CA ILE A 376 -1.80 18.26 21.59
C ILE A 376 -2.08 19.18 22.78
N LEU A 377 -2.62 18.65 23.89
CA LEU A 377 -2.97 19.44 25.08
C LEU A 377 -1.74 19.96 25.83
N VAL A 378 -0.63 19.21 25.83
CA VAL A 378 0.67 19.64 26.37
C VAL A 378 1.29 20.72 25.49
N VAL A 379 1.33 20.53 24.16
CA VAL A 379 1.84 21.54 23.22
C VAL A 379 0.99 22.82 23.29
N PHE A 380 -0.34 22.67 23.36
CA PHE A 380 -1.25 23.80 23.50
C PHE A 380 -1.07 24.49 24.85
N GLY A 381 -0.91 23.74 25.94
CA GLY A 381 -0.60 24.30 27.27
C GLY A 381 0.71 25.08 27.29
N ILE A 382 1.78 24.52 26.73
CA ILE A 382 3.10 25.17 26.67
C ILE A 382 3.06 26.44 25.81
N THR A 383 2.24 26.48 24.76
CA THR A 383 2.17 27.64 23.85
C THR A 383 1.21 28.73 24.32
N LEU A 384 0.08 28.37 24.94
CA LEU A 384 -0.96 29.33 25.34
C LEU A 384 -0.78 29.88 26.77
N VAL A 385 -0.28 29.07 27.70
CA VAL A 385 -0.14 29.46 29.12
C VAL A 385 0.78 30.68 29.30
N PRO A 386 1.94 30.79 28.62
CA PRO A 386 2.77 31.99 28.70
C PRO A 386 2.08 33.24 28.16
N GLN A 387 1.24 33.11 27.13
CA GLN A 387 0.49 34.23 26.54
C GLN A 387 -0.63 34.71 27.46
N LEU A 388 -1.37 33.78 28.09
CA LEU A 388 -2.39 34.09 29.08
C LEU A 388 -1.80 34.74 30.33
N ILE A 389 -0.67 34.22 30.84
CA ILE A 389 0.05 34.82 31.97
C ILE A 389 0.51 36.23 31.61
N GLY A 390 1.14 36.43 30.44
CA GLY A 390 1.57 37.75 29.98
C GLY A 390 0.42 38.75 29.83
N PHE A 391 -0.74 38.30 29.34
CA PHE A 391 -1.94 39.12 29.24
C PHE A 391 -2.49 39.51 30.62
N LEU A 392 -2.60 38.56 31.56
CA LEU A 392 -3.02 38.83 32.94
C LEU A 392 -2.06 39.77 33.67
N SER A 393 -0.74 39.57 33.52
CA SER A 393 0.27 40.47 34.09
C SER A 393 0.13 41.90 33.55
N PHE A 394 -0.16 42.08 32.27
CA PHE A 394 -0.37 43.41 31.68
C PHE A 394 -1.58 44.16 32.28
N PHE A 395 -2.64 43.45 32.67
CA PHE A 395 -3.83 44.04 33.31
C PHE A 395 -3.67 44.25 34.83
N LEU A 396 -2.86 43.42 35.50
CA LEU A 396 -2.60 43.53 36.93
C LEU A 396 -1.54 44.59 37.29
N THR A 397 -0.76 45.06 36.30
CA THR A 397 0.31 46.05 36.50
C THR A 397 -0.08 47.46 36.02
N ARG A 398 -1.38 47.70 35.76
CA ARG A 398 -1.93 49.02 35.39
C ARG A 398 -2.79 49.60 36.49
#